data_AF-A0A7Y5LZY0-F1
#
_entry.id   AF-A0A7Y5LZY0-F1
#
_cell.length_a   1.000
_cell.length_b   1.000
_cell.length_c   1.000
_cell.angle_alpha   90.00
_cell.angle_beta   90.00
_cell.angle_gamma   90.00
#
_symmetry.space_group_name_H-M   'P 1'
#
loop_
_entity.id
_entity.type
_entity.pdbx_description
1 polymer ?
#
loop_
_entity_poly.entity_id
_entity_poly.type
_entity_poly.pdbx_seq_one_letter_code
_entity_poly.pdbx_strand_id
1 'polypeptide(L)' 'MTLRAPDAETLDAYALSKPGFVVRISDGRGWVFRKGAKELAEYEKSGELAKMVTRTGAGPGGMTLRAPDAETLDAWAASR' A
#
# COMPACT_ATOMS: atom_id res chain seq x y z
N MET A 1 -11.46 -6.93 -28.26
CA MET A 1 -11.48 -6.39 -26.88
C MET A 1 -10.59 -7.28 -26.04
N THR A 2 -9.29 -6.98 -25.99
CA THR A 2 -8.33 -7.78 -25.22
C THR A 2 -8.54 -7.46 -23.76
N LEU A 3 -9.16 -8.39 -23.03
CA LEU A 3 -9.22 -8.36 -21.58
C LEU A 3 -7.79 -8.47 -21.05
N ARG A 4 -7.19 -7.33 -20.70
CA ARG A 4 -6.04 -7.29 -19.79
C ARG A 4 -6.54 -7.95 -18.51
N ALA A 5 -5.90 -9.04 -18.07
CA ALA A 5 -6.20 -9.67 -16.79
C ALA A 5 -6.32 -8.59 -15.72
N PRO A 6 -7.20 -8.71 -14.70
CA PRO A 6 -7.17 -7.76 -13.60
C PRO A 6 -5.72 -7.72 -13.11
N ASP A 7 -5.05 -6.58 -13.31
CA ASP A 7 -3.61 -6.46 -13.19
C ASP A 7 -3.18 -7.12 -11.87
N ALA A 8 -2.06 -7.84 -11.84
CA ALA A 8 -1.56 -8.47 -10.61
C ALA A 8 -1.59 -7.48 -9.42
N GLU A 9 -1.37 -6.20 -9.72
CA GLU A 9 -1.55 -5.05 -8.84
C GLU A 9 -2.92 -4.99 -8.12
N THR A 10 -4.03 -5.33 -8.78
CA THR A 10 -5.37 -5.36 -8.15
C THR A 10 -5.52 -6.53 -7.20
N LEU A 11 -4.96 -7.69 -7.56
CA LEU A 11 -4.96 -8.88 -6.69
C LEU A 11 -4.04 -8.68 -5.49
N ASP A 12 -2.88 -8.06 -5.70
CA ASP A 12 -1.95 -7.69 -4.65
C ASP A 12 -2.57 -6.60 -3.76
N ALA A 13 -3.19 -5.57 -4.31
CA ALA A 13 -3.92 -4.56 -3.53
C ALA A 13 -5.03 -5.17 -2.68
N TYR A 14 -5.75 -6.15 -3.24
CA TYR A 14 -6.80 -6.86 -2.53
C TYR A 14 -6.22 -7.76 -1.43
N ALA A 15 -5.15 -8.50 -1.70
CA ALA A 15 -4.44 -9.33 -0.72
C ALA A 15 -3.82 -8.50 0.40
N LEU A 16 -3.40 -7.28 0.10
CA LEU A 16 -2.88 -6.31 1.06
C LEU A 16 -4.01 -5.54 1.77
N SER A 17 -5.23 -5.54 1.24
CA SER A 17 -6.36 -4.83 1.84
C SER A 17 -6.77 -5.51 3.13
N LYS A 18 -6.52 -4.84 4.25
CA LYS A 18 -6.86 -5.32 5.58
C LYS A 18 -7.87 -4.37 6.23
N PRO A 19 -8.81 -4.89 7.05
CA PRO A 19 -9.76 -4.04 7.75
C PRO A 19 -8.99 -3.05 8.65
N GLY A 20 -9.27 -1.76 8.47
CA GLY A 20 -8.55 -0.68 9.17
C GLY A 20 -7.31 -0.14 8.43
N PHE A 21 -6.97 -0.71 7.27
CA PHE A 21 -5.90 -0.22 6.40
C PHE A 21 -6.42 0.06 5.00
N VAL A 22 -5.77 0.99 4.31
CA VAL A 22 -6.04 1.36 2.92
C VAL A 22 -4.75 1.13 2.17
N VAL A 23 -4.81 0.31 1.11
CA VAL A 23 -3.65 0.03 0.26
C VAL A 23 -3.88 0.60 -1.13
N ARG A 24 -2.88 1.32 -1.64
CA ARG A 24 -2.87 1.92 -2.98
C ARG A 24 -1.65 1.44 -3.74
N ILE A 25 -1.82 0.82 -4.88
CA ILE A 25 -0.69 0.53 -5.77
C ILE A 25 -0.49 1.75 -6.66
N SER A 26 0.74 2.26 -6.71
CA SER A 26 1.13 3.34 -7.61
C SER A 26 2.55 3.07 -8.09
N ASP A 27 2.75 3.11 -9.40
CA ASP A 27 4.04 2.87 -10.04
C ASP A 27 4.66 1.50 -9.64
N GLY A 28 3.83 0.45 -9.56
CA GLY A 28 4.27 -0.89 -9.15
C GLY A 28 4.69 -1.02 -7.68
N ARG A 29 4.38 -0.02 -6.84
CA ARG A 29 4.67 -0.02 -5.39
C ARG A 29 3.39 0.05 -4.60
N GLY A 30 3.27 -0.76 -3.56
CA GLY A 30 2.12 -0.75 -2.68
C GLY A 30 2.29 0.24 -1.55
N TRP A 31 1.39 1.20 -1.46
CA TRP A 31 1.32 2.15 -0.37
C TRP A 31 0.28 1.73 0.64
N VAL A 32 0.69 1.52 1.88
CA VAL A 32 -0.14 1.09 3.00
C VAL A 32 -0.37 2.29 3.91
N PHE A 33 -1.64 2.59 4.18
CA PHE A 33 -2.08 3.64 5.08
C PHE A 33 -3.04 3.09 6.11
N ARG A 34 -3.11 3.71 7.29
CA ARG A 34 -4.20 3.43 8.23
C ARG A 34 -5.48 4.11 7.74
N LYS A 35 -6.63 3.47 7.93
CA LYS A 35 -7.93 4.02 7.58
C LYS A 35 -8.18 5.29 8.41
N GLY A 36 -8.31 6.43 7.75
CA GLY A 36 -8.48 7.73 8.40
C GLY A 36 -7.18 8.43 8.81
N ALA A 37 -6.01 7.94 8.38
CA ALA A 37 -4.75 8.63 8.55
C ALA A 37 -4.73 9.98 7.81
N LYS A 38 -4.07 11.00 8.37
CA LYS A 38 -3.89 12.28 7.69
C LYS A 38 -2.99 12.11 6.46
N GLU A 39 -2.04 11.20 6.56
CA GLU A 39 -1.10 10.88 5.50
C GLU A 39 -1.81 10.30 4.27
N LEU A 40 -2.93 9.58 4.44
CA LEU A 40 -3.74 9.14 3.30
C LEU A 40 -4.27 10.34 2.52
N ALA A 41 -4.79 11.35 3.22
CA ALA A 41 -5.31 12.57 2.59
C ALA A 41 -4.19 13.43 1.95
N GLU A 42 -2.98 13.42 2.53
CA GLU A 42 -1.81 14.07 1.91
C GLU A 42 -1.37 13.32 0.65
N TYR A 43 -1.32 11.99 0.69
CA TYR A 43 -1.01 11.17 -0.46
C TYR A 43 -2.05 11.33 -1.57
N GLU A 44 -3.34 11.41 -1.25
CA GLU A 44 -4.40 11.65 -2.25
C GLU A 44 -4.30 13.04 -2.90
N LYS A 45 -3.66 14.01 -2.24
CA LYS A 45 -3.44 15.36 -2.79
C LYS A 45 -2.15 15.47 -3.59
N SER A 46 -1.05 14.91 -3.09
CA SER A 46 0.29 15.09 -3.65
C SER A 46 0.79 13.90 -4.46
N GLY A 47 0.19 12.72 -4.30
CA GLY A 47 0.65 11.46 -4.89
C GLY A 47 1.84 10.81 -4.16
N GLU A 48 2.38 11.49 -3.15
CA GLU A 48 3.52 11.06 -2.35
C GLU A 48 3.48 11.65 -0.95
N LEU A 49 4.29 11.10 -0.05
CA LEU A 49 4.44 11.59 1.32
C LEU A 49 5.83 12.18 1.52
N ALA A 50 5.89 13.32 2.21
CA ALA A 50 7.15 13.92 2.63
C ALA A 50 7.94 13.03 3.60
N LYS A 51 7.23 12.28 4.45
CA LYS A 51 7.81 11.28 5.35
C LYS A 51 7.14 9.94 5.09
N MET A 52 7.94 8.99 4.63
CA MET A 52 7.51 7.62 4.40
C MET A 52 8.65 6.67 4.69
N VAL A 53 8.28 5.47 5.08
CA VAL A 53 9.17 4.31 5.14
C VAL A 53 8.95 3.47 3.89
N THR A 54 10.04 2.96 3.31
CA THR A 54 9.99 2.01 2.21
C THR A 54 10.54 0.67 2.72
N ARG A 55 9.77 -0.40 2.61
CA ARG A 55 10.24 -1.78 2.80
C ARG A 55 10.19 -2.53 1.48
N THR A 56 11.37 -2.79 0.94
CA THR A 56 11.55 -3.66 -0.22
C THR A 56 11.24 -5.11 0.17
N GLY A 57 10.44 -5.82 -0.63
CA GLY A 57 10.13 -7.24 -0.40
C GLY A 57 9.11 -7.53 0.70
N ALA A 58 8.41 -6.51 1.22
CA ALA A 58 7.39 -6.70 2.27
C ALA A 58 6.00 -7.06 1.72
N GLY A 59 5.78 -6.90 0.41
CA GLY A 59 4.53 -7.26 -0.24
C GLY A 59 4.54 -8.66 -0.85
N PRO A 60 3.36 -9.18 -1.25
CA PRO A 60 3.23 -10.42 -2.01
C PRO A 60 4.13 -10.37 -3.26
N GLY A 61 4.76 -11.50 -3.57
CA GLY A 61 5.67 -11.60 -4.73
C GLY A 61 6.97 -10.79 -4.63
N GLY A 62 7.34 -10.29 -3.43
CA GLY A 62 8.54 -9.45 -3.26
C GLY A 62 8.30 -7.98 -3.58
N MET A 63 7.04 -7.54 -3.63
CA MET A 63 6.68 -6.16 -3.94
C MET A 63 7.23 -5.19 -2.88
N THR A 64 7.61 -3.99 -3.33
CA THR A 64 8.02 -2.91 -2.43
C THR A 64 6.78 -2.26 -1.81
N LEU A 65 6.75 -2.21 -0.48
CA LEU A 65 5.72 -1.51 0.27
C LEU A 65 6.23 -0.18 0.81
N ARG A 66 5.36 0.83 0.80
CA ARG A 66 5.57 2.15 1.38
C ARG A 66 4.49 2.44 2.39
N ALA A 67 4.83 3.16 3.44
CA ALA A 67 3.87 3.61 4.45
C ALA A 67 4.34 4.94 5.05
N PRO A 68 3.48 5.70 5.73
CA PRO A 68 3.89 6.91 6.43
C PRO A 68 4.94 6.65 7.52
N ASP A 69 4.87 5.50 8.18
CA ASP A 69 5.75 5.11 9.29
C ASP A 69 5.91 3.60 9.39
N ALA A 70 6.97 3.18 10.10
CA ALA A 70 7.28 1.77 10.31
C ALA A 70 6.19 1.06 11.13
N GLU A 71 5.54 1.76 12.08
CA GLU A 71 4.44 1.20 12.87
C GLU A 71 3.23 0.84 12.00
N THR A 72 2.97 1.57 10.92
CA THR A 72 1.89 1.27 9.98
C THR A 72 2.21 0.01 9.19
N LEU A 73 3.45 -0.18 8.74
CA LEU A 73 3.87 -1.43 8.11
C LEU A 73 3.86 -2.60 9.09
N ASP A 74 4.37 -2.42 10.30
CA ASP A 74 4.39 -3.46 11.32
C ASP A 74 2.97 -3.84 11.76
N ALA A 75 2.09 -2.85 11.98
CA ALA A 75 0.69 -3.12 12.31
C ALA A 75 -0.05 -3.79 11.14
N TRP A 76 0.25 -3.42 9.90
CA TRP A 76 -0.29 -4.08 8.72
C TRP A 76 0.21 -5.53 8.58
N ALA A 77 1.49 -5.78 8.84
CA ALA A 77 2.09 -7.12 8.80
C ALA A 77 1.61 -8.01 9.96
N ALA A 78 1.35 -7.42 11.14
CA ALA A 78 0.83 -8.10 12.32
C ALA A 78 -0.67 -8.39 12.24
N SER A 79 -1.43 -7.57 11.51
CA SER A 79 -2.83 -7.85 11.17
C SER A 79 -2.83 -9.01 10.18
N ARG A 80 -2.86 -10.27 10.61
CA ARG A 80 -2.80 -11.43 9.71
C ARG A 80 -4.17 -11.84 9.23
#